data_AF-A0A1L3A3I9-F1
#
_entry.id   AF-A0A1L3A3I9-F1
#
_cell.length_a   1.000
_cell.length_b   1.000
_cell.length_c   1.000
_cell.angle_alpha   90.00
_cell.angle_beta   90.00
_cell.angle_gamma   90.00
#
_symmetry.space_group_name_H-M   'P 1'
#
loop_
_entity.id
_entity.type
_entity.pdbx_description
1 polymer ?
#
loop_
_entity_poly.entity_id
_entity_poly.type
_entity_poly.pdbx_seq_one_letter_code
_entity_poly.pdbx_strand_id
1 'polypeptide(L)'
;GTAADDASGPVIQATQLLRAHFPDLYVICDVCLCAYTSHGHCGLLRPDQQIDNAASVERLVQVALAYAAAGAHMVAPSDMMDNRIGAIKSALQKAGRTDVALMSYAAKYASALYGPFRSACATSLQGNRANYQLPPAADGLGRRAILRDAAEGADVIMVKPGIAYLDIVHVAREITATPIAVYQVSGEYAMLKAAAAAGAINEKDAVLELMTCFRRAGADIILSYYTPQLLDWLAQPQP
;
A
#
# COMPACT_ATOMS: atom_id res chain seq x y z
N GLY A 1 4.59 -1.57 -18.71
CA GLY A 1 3.67 -2.14 -17.71
C GLY A 1 3.14 -3.53 -18.06
N THR A 2 3.52 -4.13 -19.18
CA THR A 2 2.97 -5.41 -19.65
C THR A 2 3.22 -6.55 -18.66
N ALA A 3 4.43 -6.65 -18.12
CA ALA A 3 4.80 -7.72 -17.18
C ALA A 3 4.07 -7.66 -15.82
N ALA A 4 3.25 -6.64 -15.56
CA ALA A 4 2.55 -6.50 -14.28
C ALA A 4 1.53 -7.62 -14.02
N ASP A 5 0.94 -8.19 -15.07
CA ASP A 5 -0.05 -9.28 -14.99
C ASP A 5 0.33 -10.48 -15.86
N ASP A 6 1.61 -10.63 -16.16
CA ASP A 6 2.13 -11.82 -16.81
C ASP A 6 1.86 -13.04 -15.91
N ALA A 7 1.19 -14.05 -16.45
CA ALA A 7 0.87 -15.28 -15.73
C ALA A 7 2.14 -16.02 -15.25
N SER A 8 3.25 -15.85 -15.95
CA SER A 8 4.58 -16.35 -15.56
C SER A 8 5.36 -15.37 -14.68
N GLY A 9 4.81 -14.19 -14.42
CA GLY A 9 5.40 -13.14 -13.61
C GLY A 9 5.43 -13.48 -12.11
N PRO A 10 6.32 -12.81 -11.35
CA PRO A 10 6.62 -13.20 -9.97
C PRO A 10 5.41 -13.10 -9.03
N VAL A 11 4.55 -12.09 -9.19
CA VAL A 11 3.40 -11.87 -8.29
C VAL A 11 2.34 -12.96 -8.47
N ILE A 12 2.00 -13.31 -9.71
CA ILE A 12 0.99 -14.36 -9.98
C ILE A 12 1.51 -15.72 -9.54
N GLN A 13 2.75 -16.07 -9.91
CA GLN A 13 3.37 -17.33 -9.49
C GLN A 13 3.44 -17.45 -7.95
N ALA A 14 3.89 -16.38 -7.27
CA ALA A 14 3.95 -16.38 -5.80
C ALA A 14 2.55 -16.50 -5.17
N THR A 15 1.55 -15.81 -5.72
CA THR A 15 0.17 -15.88 -5.22
C THR A 15 -0.35 -17.31 -5.29
N GLN A 16 -0.22 -17.96 -6.45
CA GLN A 16 -0.67 -19.34 -6.64
C GLN A 16 0.05 -20.32 -5.71
N LEU A 17 1.38 -20.16 -5.57
CA LEU A 17 2.18 -20.99 -4.67
C LEU A 17 1.76 -20.82 -3.20
N LEU A 18 1.57 -19.59 -2.74
CA LEU A 18 1.14 -19.28 -1.38
C LEU A 18 -0.26 -19.85 -1.10
N ARG A 19 -1.20 -19.69 -2.03
CA ARG A 19 -2.56 -20.25 -1.90
C ARG A 19 -2.55 -21.77 -1.85
N ALA A 20 -1.67 -22.43 -2.60
CA ALA A 20 -1.57 -23.88 -2.62
C ALA A 20 -0.93 -24.47 -1.34
N HIS A 21 0.10 -23.82 -0.80
CA HIS A 21 0.87 -24.36 0.33
C HIS A 21 0.39 -23.85 1.71
N PHE A 22 -0.26 -22.68 1.75
CA PHE A 22 -0.73 -22.03 2.97
C PHE A 22 -2.19 -21.56 2.79
N PRO A 23 -3.16 -22.49 2.80
CA PRO A 23 -4.55 -22.19 2.45
C PRO A 23 -5.21 -21.15 3.37
N ASP A 24 -4.76 -21.07 4.63
CA ASP A 24 -5.25 -20.11 5.62
C ASP A 24 -4.55 -18.75 5.57
N LEU A 25 -3.48 -18.61 4.76
CA LEU A 25 -2.75 -17.36 4.63
C LEU A 25 -3.56 -16.35 3.79
N TYR A 26 -3.80 -15.16 4.36
CA TYR A 26 -4.46 -14.07 3.66
C TYR A 26 -3.49 -13.32 2.73
N VAL A 27 -3.55 -13.64 1.44
CA VAL A 27 -2.71 -13.04 0.39
C VAL A 27 -3.28 -11.70 -0.12
N ILE A 28 -2.47 -10.65 -0.02
CA ILE A 28 -2.74 -9.29 -0.53
C ILE A 28 -1.73 -8.96 -1.63
N CYS A 29 -2.18 -8.47 -2.79
CA CYS A 29 -1.31 -8.07 -3.90
C CYS A 29 -1.34 -6.54 -4.12
N ASP A 30 -0.18 -5.89 -4.13
CA ASP A 30 -0.05 -4.48 -4.53
C ASP A 30 -0.35 -4.32 -6.03
N VAL A 31 -1.26 -3.42 -6.37
CA VAL A 31 -1.60 -3.10 -7.77
C VAL A 31 -0.94 -1.76 -8.13
N CYS A 32 0.11 -1.83 -8.93
CA CYS A 32 0.82 -0.66 -9.43
C CYS A 32 1.64 -1.03 -10.67
N LEU A 33 2.01 -0.03 -11.49
CA LEU A 33 2.83 -0.25 -12.67
C LEU A 33 4.31 0.10 -12.47
N CYS A 34 4.69 0.71 -11.35
CA CYS A 34 6.01 1.30 -11.20
C CYS A 34 7.18 0.31 -11.20
N ALA A 35 6.95 -0.96 -10.86
CA ALA A 35 7.94 -2.04 -10.96
C ALA A 35 8.04 -2.63 -12.37
N TYR A 36 7.14 -2.25 -13.29
CA TYR A 36 6.96 -2.88 -14.60
C TYR A 36 6.97 -1.87 -15.76
N THR A 37 7.26 -0.60 -15.48
CA THR A 37 7.41 0.47 -16.48
C THR A 37 8.88 0.81 -16.64
N SER A 38 9.30 1.09 -17.87
CA SER A 38 10.68 1.50 -18.16
C SER A 38 11.06 2.82 -17.47
N HIS A 39 10.09 3.70 -17.26
CA HIS A 39 10.25 5.02 -16.65
C HIS A 39 9.98 5.05 -15.13
N GLY A 40 9.57 3.93 -14.50
CA GLY A 40 9.40 3.83 -13.04
C GLY A 40 8.24 4.63 -12.42
N HIS A 41 7.39 5.27 -13.24
CA HIS A 41 6.15 5.92 -12.76
C HIS A 41 5.04 4.89 -12.51
N CYS A 42 4.12 5.24 -11.61
CA CYS A 42 3.01 4.39 -11.18
C CYS A 42 1.90 4.21 -12.24
N GLY A 43 1.85 5.08 -13.24
CA GLY A 43 0.90 5.06 -14.35
C GLY A 43 1.58 5.15 -15.71
N LEU A 44 0.79 5.09 -16.78
CA LEU A 44 1.22 5.34 -18.15
C LEU A 44 1.44 6.84 -18.38
N LEU A 45 2.36 7.17 -19.30
CA LEU A 45 2.70 8.55 -19.65
C LEU A 45 2.21 8.88 -21.05
N ARG A 46 1.71 10.11 -21.21
CA ARG A 46 1.45 10.74 -22.50
C ARG A 46 2.77 11.15 -23.18
N PRO A 47 2.75 11.54 -24.47
CA PRO A 47 3.95 12.02 -25.16
C PRO A 47 4.66 13.19 -24.46
N ASP A 48 3.91 14.04 -23.77
CA ASP A 48 4.42 15.18 -22.98
C ASP A 48 5.00 14.79 -21.60
N GLN A 49 5.19 13.50 -21.34
CA GLN A 49 5.71 12.93 -20.08
C GLN A 49 4.82 13.17 -18.86
N GLN A 50 3.58 13.64 -19.04
CA GLN A 50 2.59 13.70 -17.96
C GLN A 50 1.84 12.37 -17.84
N ILE A 51 1.29 12.12 -16.65
CA ILE A 51 0.48 10.92 -16.39
C ILE A 51 -0.78 10.96 -17.26
N ASP A 52 -1.03 9.86 -17.96
CA ASP A 52 -2.32 9.58 -18.60
C ASP A 52 -3.23 8.86 -17.60
N ASN A 53 -4.06 9.60 -16.87
CA ASN A 53 -4.87 9.01 -15.80
C ASN A 53 -5.84 7.94 -16.32
N ALA A 54 -6.54 8.21 -17.43
CA ALA A 54 -7.54 7.29 -17.96
C ALA A 54 -6.90 5.97 -18.43
N ALA A 55 -5.86 6.06 -19.26
CA ALA A 55 -5.15 4.87 -19.73
C ALA A 55 -4.47 4.10 -18.57
N SER A 56 -3.99 4.83 -17.55
CA SER A 56 -3.43 4.21 -16.34
C SER A 56 -4.47 3.41 -15.57
N VAL A 57 -5.66 3.97 -15.34
CA VAL A 57 -6.75 3.30 -14.62
C VAL A 57 -7.20 2.05 -15.36
N GLU A 58 -7.40 2.12 -16.68
CA GLU A 58 -7.73 0.94 -17.50
C GLU A 58 -6.69 -0.17 -17.35
N ARG A 59 -5.41 0.18 -17.36
CA ARG A 59 -4.33 -0.78 -17.19
C ARG A 59 -4.28 -1.37 -15.77
N LEU A 60 -4.51 -0.55 -14.73
CA LEU A 60 -4.56 -1.02 -13.34
C LEU A 60 -5.73 -1.98 -13.09
N VAL A 61 -6.87 -1.76 -13.75
CA VAL A 61 -8.01 -2.69 -13.72
C VAL A 61 -7.63 -4.07 -14.24
N GLN A 62 -6.92 -4.16 -15.36
CA GLN A 62 -6.46 -5.43 -15.92
C GLN A 62 -5.55 -6.18 -14.93
N VAL A 63 -4.60 -5.47 -14.31
CA VAL A 63 -3.70 -6.04 -13.30
C VAL A 63 -4.45 -6.54 -12.08
N ALA A 64 -5.40 -5.75 -11.56
CA ALA A 64 -6.21 -6.14 -10.41
C ALA A 64 -7.04 -7.41 -10.70
N LEU A 65 -7.66 -7.50 -11.89
CA LEU A 65 -8.40 -8.68 -12.31
C LEU A 65 -7.52 -9.92 -12.44
N ALA A 66 -6.30 -9.77 -12.98
CA ALA A 66 -5.37 -10.87 -13.10
C ALA A 66 -4.89 -11.40 -11.74
N TYR A 67 -4.55 -10.51 -10.80
CA TYR A 67 -4.18 -10.92 -9.45
C TYR A 67 -5.34 -11.54 -8.69
N ALA A 68 -6.56 -11.01 -8.85
CA ALA A 68 -7.76 -11.66 -8.35
C ALA A 68 -7.86 -13.08 -8.92
N ALA A 69 -7.78 -13.26 -10.24
CA ALA A 69 -7.87 -14.57 -10.90
C ALA A 69 -6.78 -15.56 -10.44
N ALA A 70 -5.59 -15.06 -10.08
CA ALA A 70 -4.50 -15.85 -9.52
C ALA A 70 -4.77 -16.33 -8.07
N GLY A 71 -5.79 -15.80 -7.39
CA GLY A 71 -6.19 -16.21 -6.05
C GLY A 71 -5.88 -15.20 -4.95
N ALA A 72 -5.56 -13.94 -5.27
CA ALA A 72 -5.46 -12.89 -4.26
C ALA A 72 -6.81 -12.71 -3.54
N HIS A 73 -6.78 -12.64 -2.20
CA HIS A 73 -7.97 -12.33 -1.40
C HIS A 73 -8.27 -10.84 -1.39
N MET A 74 -7.23 -10.04 -1.60
CA MET A 74 -7.33 -8.59 -1.62
C MET A 74 -6.33 -8.02 -2.62
N VAL A 75 -6.78 -7.01 -3.36
CA VAL A 75 -5.90 -6.20 -4.20
C VAL A 75 -5.75 -4.81 -3.58
N ALA A 76 -4.55 -4.25 -3.67
CA ALA A 76 -4.20 -3.02 -2.96
C ALA A 76 -3.58 -1.98 -3.91
N PRO A 77 -4.40 -1.16 -4.61
CA PRO A 77 -3.90 -0.16 -5.57
C PRO A 77 -3.11 0.95 -4.88
N SER A 78 -1.83 1.08 -5.26
CA SER A 78 -0.90 2.04 -4.64
C SER A 78 -0.43 3.16 -5.57
N ASP A 79 -1.07 3.29 -6.72
CA ASP A 79 -0.71 4.19 -7.82
C ASP A 79 -1.06 5.67 -7.59
N MET A 80 -2.08 5.97 -6.78
CA MET A 80 -2.65 7.31 -6.55
C MET A 80 -3.33 7.97 -7.77
N MET A 81 -3.71 7.21 -8.79
CA MET A 81 -4.52 7.71 -9.90
C MET A 81 -5.94 8.08 -9.42
N ASP A 82 -6.53 9.08 -10.05
CA ASP A 82 -7.88 9.50 -9.72
C ASP A 82 -8.90 8.44 -10.17
N ASN A 83 -9.83 8.12 -9.28
CA ASN A 83 -10.98 7.23 -9.48
C ASN A 83 -10.65 5.76 -9.83
N ARG A 84 -9.42 5.30 -9.59
CA ARG A 84 -9.05 3.89 -9.84
C ARG A 84 -9.84 2.89 -8.99
N ILE A 85 -10.29 3.27 -7.79
CA ILE A 85 -10.99 2.36 -6.88
C ILE A 85 -12.35 1.99 -7.45
N GLY A 86 -13.11 2.99 -7.91
CA GLY A 86 -14.43 2.76 -8.51
C GLY A 86 -14.32 1.91 -9.77
N ALA A 87 -13.31 2.16 -10.60
CA ALA A 87 -13.04 1.37 -11.79
C ALA A 87 -12.69 -0.09 -11.47
N ILE A 88 -11.78 -0.33 -10.51
CA ILE A 88 -11.39 -1.68 -10.08
C ILE A 88 -12.55 -2.41 -9.43
N LYS A 89 -13.30 -1.75 -8.52
CA LYS A 89 -14.46 -2.35 -7.85
C LYS A 89 -15.54 -2.76 -8.85
N SER A 90 -15.87 -1.88 -9.81
CA SER A 90 -16.84 -2.19 -10.87
C SER A 90 -16.38 -3.38 -11.73
N ALA A 91 -15.10 -3.44 -12.06
CA ALA A 91 -14.54 -4.53 -12.86
C ALA A 91 -14.57 -5.88 -12.11
N LEU A 92 -14.18 -5.89 -10.82
CA LEU A 92 -14.27 -7.08 -9.97
C LEU A 92 -15.71 -7.60 -9.88
N GLN A 93 -16.68 -6.70 -9.66
CA GLN A 93 -18.11 -7.07 -9.63
C GLN A 93 -18.58 -7.67 -10.95
N LYS A 94 -18.25 -7.05 -12.09
CA LYS A 94 -18.60 -7.56 -13.42
C LYS A 94 -17.97 -8.92 -13.71
N ALA A 95 -16.77 -9.17 -13.20
CA ALA A 95 -16.09 -10.46 -13.28
C ALA A 95 -16.60 -11.51 -12.26
N GLY A 96 -17.63 -11.18 -11.46
CA GLY A 96 -18.16 -12.06 -10.42
C GLY A 96 -17.25 -12.21 -9.19
N ARG A 97 -16.19 -11.41 -9.07
CA ARG A 97 -15.17 -11.46 -8.01
C ARG A 97 -15.55 -10.61 -6.81
N THR A 98 -16.71 -10.93 -6.23
CA THR A 98 -17.21 -10.30 -5.00
C THR A 98 -16.52 -10.80 -3.73
N ASP A 99 -15.72 -11.85 -3.86
CA ASP A 99 -14.87 -12.45 -2.83
C ASP A 99 -13.55 -11.68 -2.59
N VAL A 100 -13.19 -10.76 -3.48
CA VAL A 100 -11.90 -10.04 -3.42
C VAL A 100 -12.10 -8.66 -2.81
N ALA A 101 -11.42 -8.42 -1.69
CA ALA A 101 -11.40 -7.12 -1.02
C ALA A 101 -10.50 -6.11 -1.75
N LEU A 102 -10.77 -4.82 -1.54
CA LEU A 102 -10.06 -3.72 -2.16
C LEU A 102 -9.48 -2.77 -1.08
N MET A 103 -8.16 -2.81 -0.89
CA MET A 103 -7.46 -1.93 0.05
C MET A 103 -6.86 -0.74 -0.69
N SER A 104 -7.48 0.42 -0.52
CA SER A 104 -7.02 1.63 -1.17
C SER A 104 -5.86 2.26 -0.42
N TYR A 105 -4.73 2.52 -1.09
CA TYR A 105 -3.74 3.49 -0.62
C TYR A 105 -4.26 4.92 -0.80
N ALA A 106 -5.33 5.28 -0.08
CA ALA A 106 -6.08 6.50 -0.32
C ALA A 106 -5.29 7.76 0.04
N ALA A 107 -4.53 7.71 1.15
CA ALA A 107 -3.69 8.80 1.59
C ALA A 107 -2.21 8.38 1.51
N LYS A 108 -1.68 8.32 0.27
CA LYS A 108 -0.26 8.04 0.01
C LYS A 108 0.50 9.31 -0.36
N TYR A 109 1.41 9.71 0.52
CA TYR A 109 2.14 10.96 0.42
C TYR A 109 3.46 10.82 -0.36
N ALA A 110 3.89 11.92 -0.98
CA ALA A 110 5.18 12.09 -1.65
C ALA A 110 6.29 12.22 -0.60
N SER A 111 6.64 11.11 0.03
CA SER A 111 7.57 11.07 1.16
C SER A 111 9.01 10.72 0.76
N ALA A 112 9.97 11.30 1.50
CA ALA A 112 11.38 10.93 1.47
C ALA A 112 11.67 9.58 2.16
N LEU A 113 10.73 9.04 2.95
CA LEU A 113 10.89 7.81 3.73
C LEU A 113 10.79 6.52 2.89
N TYR A 114 10.69 6.63 1.55
CA TYR A 114 10.61 5.48 0.65
C TYR A 114 11.96 5.01 0.11
N GLY A 115 13.08 5.66 0.47
CA GLY A 115 14.42 5.37 -0.07
C GLY A 115 14.76 3.87 -0.08
N PRO A 116 14.75 3.18 1.08
CA PRO A 116 15.14 1.77 1.12
C PRO A 116 14.20 0.85 0.31
N PHE A 117 12.90 1.12 0.27
CA PHE A 117 11.95 0.40 -0.59
C PHE A 117 12.28 0.58 -2.08
N ARG A 118 12.64 1.80 -2.50
CA ARG A 118 13.03 2.06 -3.89
C ARG A 118 14.27 1.28 -4.30
N SER A 119 15.24 1.14 -3.40
CA SER A 119 16.41 0.28 -3.59
C SER A 119 16.01 -1.19 -3.70
N ALA A 120 15.11 -1.67 -2.83
CA ALA A 120 14.64 -3.06 -2.85
C ALA A 120 13.83 -3.41 -4.13
N CYS A 121 13.07 -2.47 -4.67
CA CYS A 121 12.25 -2.66 -5.87
C CYS A 121 12.94 -2.25 -7.18
N ALA A 122 14.24 -1.89 -7.14
CA ALA A 122 15.04 -1.50 -8.30
C ALA A 122 14.34 -0.50 -9.25
N THR A 123 13.68 0.53 -8.70
CA THR A 123 12.89 1.47 -9.52
C THR A 123 13.77 2.31 -10.45
N SER A 124 13.36 2.46 -11.71
CA SER A 124 14.07 3.24 -12.74
C SER A 124 13.65 4.72 -12.81
N LEU A 125 12.90 5.21 -11.80
CA LEU A 125 12.26 6.52 -11.85
C LEU A 125 13.26 7.66 -12.07
N GLN A 126 13.03 8.43 -13.12
CA GLN A 126 13.64 9.75 -13.33
C GLN A 126 12.62 10.83 -12.92
N GLY A 127 13.05 11.84 -12.17
CA GLY A 127 12.14 12.87 -11.64
C GLY A 127 11.47 12.47 -10.32
N ASN A 128 10.20 12.83 -10.15
CA ASN A 128 9.49 12.62 -8.88
C ASN A 128 8.04 12.13 -9.09
N ARG A 129 7.35 11.85 -7.97
CA ARG A 129 5.97 11.35 -7.94
C ARG A 129 4.97 12.39 -7.40
N ALA A 130 5.37 13.66 -7.31
CA ALA A 130 4.58 14.72 -6.68
C ALA A 130 3.32 15.11 -7.46
N ASN A 131 3.23 14.71 -8.73
CA ASN A 131 2.05 14.97 -9.57
C ASN A 131 0.87 14.02 -9.29
N TYR A 132 1.03 13.04 -8.40
CA TYR A 132 -0.03 12.10 -8.03
C TYR A 132 0.05 11.66 -6.56
N GLN A 133 1.24 11.50 -5.98
CA GLN A 133 1.37 11.32 -4.53
C GLN A 133 1.11 12.65 -3.82
N LEU A 134 0.42 12.58 -2.68
CA LEU A 134 -0.01 13.79 -1.96
C LEU A 134 1.18 14.57 -1.41
N PRO A 135 1.23 15.91 -1.53
CA PRO A 135 2.24 16.70 -0.83
C PRO A 135 2.14 16.48 0.69
N PRO A 136 3.26 16.37 1.44
CA PRO A 136 3.23 16.10 2.88
C PRO A 136 2.35 17.03 3.71
N ALA A 137 2.28 18.31 3.35
CA ALA A 137 1.47 19.31 4.04
C ALA A 137 -0.02 19.30 3.67
N ALA A 138 -0.44 18.46 2.71
CA ALA A 138 -1.78 18.52 2.14
C ALA A 138 -2.78 17.61 2.90
N ASP A 139 -3.15 18.03 4.11
CA ASP A 139 -4.17 17.39 4.94
C ASP A 139 -5.55 17.32 4.23
N GLY A 140 -5.99 18.41 3.61
CA GLY A 140 -7.27 18.51 2.94
C GLY A 140 -7.36 17.61 1.70
N LEU A 141 -6.25 17.42 0.98
CA LEU A 141 -6.20 16.44 -0.12
C LEU A 141 -6.26 15.01 0.40
N GLY A 142 -5.58 14.71 1.50
CA GLY A 142 -5.68 13.41 2.18
C GLY A 142 -7.12 13.09 2.56
N ARG A 143 -7.81 14.02 3.23
CA ARG A 143 -9.23 13.89 3.60
C ARG A 143 -10.12 13.63 2.39
N ARG A 144 -9.93 14.41 1.32
CA ARG A 144 -10.71 14.27 0.07
C ARG A 144 -10.48 12.93 -0.62
N ALA A 145 -9.24 12.46 -0.69
CA ALA A 145 -8.90 11.20 -1.32
C ALA A 145 -9.45 10.00 -0.53
N ILE A 146 -9.38 10.05 0.80
CA ILE A 146 -9.99 9.04 1.68
C ILE A 146 -11.51 8.95 1.45
N LEU A 147 -12.21 10.09 1.47
CA LEU A 147 -13.66 10.14 1.26
C LEU A 147 -14.05 9.64 -0.13
N ARG A 148 -13.30 10.04 -1.17
CA ARG A 148 -13.51 9.55 -2.53
C ARG A 148 -13.41 8.03 -2.58
N ASP A 149 -12.31 7.48 -2.08
CA ASP A 149 -12.04 6.05 -2.21
C ASP A 149 -13.03 5.20 -1.40
N ALA A 150 -13.45 5.68 -0.23
CA ALA A 150 -14.51 5.06 0.54
C ALA A 150 -15.85 5.07 -0.24
N ALA A 151 -16.21 6.21 -0.86
CA ALA A 151 -17.41 6.33 -1.69
C ALA A 151 -17.36 5.47 -2.97
N GLU A 152 -16.16 5.23 -3.49
CA GLU A 152 -15.91 4.36 -4.65
C GLU A 152 -15.91 2.86 -4.32
N GLY A 153 -16.07 2.49 -3.04
CA GLY A 153 -16.22 1.11 -2.61
C GLY A 153 -14.91 0.42 -2.20
N ALA A 154 -13.92 1.18 -1.73
CA ALA A 154 -12.79 0.59 -1.00
C ALA A 154 -13.29 -0.12 0.27
N ASP A 155 -12.83 -1.35 0.49
CA ASP A 155 -13.18 -2.13 1.67
C ASP A 155 -12.23 -1.80 2.85
N VAL A 156 -11.03 -1.32 2.56
CA VAL A 156 -10.03 -0.84 3.55
C VAL A 156 -9.37 0.43 3.03
N ILE A 157 -9.16 1.41 3.91
CA ILE A 157 -8.43 2.64 3.61
C ILE A 157 -7.04 2.59 4.24
N MET A 158 -6.00 2.91 3.46
CA MET A 158 -4.62 2.95 3.92
C MET A 158 -4.02 4.35 3.92
N VAL A 159 -3.32 4.67 5.01
CA VAL A 159 -2.42 5.82 5.11
C VAL A 159 -0.95 5.36 4.96
N LYS A 160 -0.19 6.07 4.14
CA LYS A 160 1.23 5.80 3.88
C LYS A 160 2.00 7.09 3.62
N PRO A 161 3.10 7.40 4.32
CA PRO A 161 3.76 6.63 5.41
C PRO A 161 2.99 6.53 6.72
N GLY A 162 3.63 5.99 7.77
CA GLY A 162 3.02 5.71 9.06
C GLY A 162 3.33 6.79 10.11
N ILE A 163 4.54 6.74 10.69
CA ILE A 163 4.90 7.54 11.88
C ILE A 163 4.60 9.03 11.70
N ALA A 164 5.01 9.60 10.56
CA ALA A 164 4.88 11.02 10.29
C ALA A 164 3.47 11.48 9.90
N TYR A 165 2.50 10.56 9.86
CA TYR A 165 1.13 10.79 9.36
C TYR A 165 0.07 10.15 10.28
N LEU A 166 0.38 9.97 11.57
CA LEU A 166 -0.58 9.45 12.56
C LEU A 166 -1.80 10.34 12.72
N ASP A 167 -1.66 11.65 12.52
CA ASP A 167 -2.75 12.61 12.44
C ASP A 167 -3.70 12.28 11.27
N ILE A 168 -3.16 11.88 10.11
CA ILE A 168 -3.97 11.46 8.96
C ILE A 168 -4.63 10.10 9.20
N VAL A 169 -3.97 9.18 9.92
CA VAL A 169 -4.60 7.91 10.38
C VAL A 169 -5.82 8.21 11.26
N HIS A 170 -5.67 9.15 12.20
CA HIS A 170 -6.77 9.58 13.05
C HIS A 170 -7.89 10.24 12.25
N VAL A 171 -7.57 11.13 11.31
CA VAL A 171 -8.55 11.71 10.38
C VAL A 171 -9.29 10.63 9.59
N ALA A 172 -8.59 9.62 9.06
CA ALA A 172 -9.22 8.52 8.32
C ALA A 172 -10.23 7.75 9.19
N ARG A 173 -9.89 7.52 10.46
CA ARG A 173 -10.76 6.87 11.44
C ARG A 173 -12.02 7.69 11.76
N GLU A 174 -11.89 9.02 11.81
CA GLU A 174 -13.02 9.91 12.13
C GLU A 174 -14.00 10.06 10.95
N ILE A 175 -13.52 9.99 9.71
CA ILE A 175 -14.34 10.33 8.54
C ILE A 175 -14.83 9.12 7.73
N THR A 176 -14.38 7.91 8.06
CA THR A 176 -14.80 6.68 7.37
C THR A 176 -15.16 5.58 8.36
N ALA A 177 -16.05 4.68 7.94
CA ALA A 177 -16.42 3.49 8.71
C ALA A 177 -15.62 2.24 8.31
N THR A 178 -14.75 2.34 7.29
CA THR A 178 -13.93 1.22 6.82
C THR A 178 -12.82 0.91 7.83
N PRO A 179 -12.34 -0.34 7.90
CA PRO A 179 -11.07 -0.64 8.55
C PRO A 179 -9.94 0.25 8.02
N ILE A 180 -9.07 0.71 8.92
CA ILE A 180 -7.94 1.57 8.56
C ILE A 180 -6.64 0.77 8.60
N ALA A 181 -5.90 0.79 7.49
CA ALA A 181 -4.55 0.29 7.43
C ALA A 181 -3.53 1.43 7.54
N VAL A 182 -2.37 1.14 8.13
CA VAL A 182 -1.21 2.04 8.11
C VAL A 182 0.02 1.26 7.65
N TYR A 183 0.86 1.91 6.84
CA TYR A 183 2.12 1.33 6.38
C TYR A 183 3.28 1.94 7.15
N GLN A 184 3.93 1.16 8.02
CA GLN A 184 5.23 1.50 8.61
C GLN A 184 6.33 1.27 7.57
N VAL A 185 6.73 2.35 6.90
CA VAL A 185 7.47 2.25 5.63
C VAL A 185 8.95 1.91 5.85
N SER A 186 9.62 1.61 4.75
CA SER A 186 11.00 1.13 4.77
C SER A 186 11.99 2.11 5.41
N GLY A 187 11.78 3.42 5.23
CA GLY A 187 12.60 4.45 5.88
C GLY A 187 12.37 4.50 7.38
N GLU A 188 11.13 4.35 7.85
CA GLU A 188 10.79 4.29 9.28
C GLU A 188 11.40 3.05 9.93
N TYR A 189 11.36 1.90 9.24
CA TYR A 189 12.05 0.69 9.66
C TYR A 189 13.57 0.90 9.77
N ALA A 190 14.19 1.47 8.73
CA ALA A 190 15.62 1.72 8.70
C ALA A 190 16.06 2.73 9.77
N MET A 191 15.25 3.76 10.05
CA MET A 191 15.50 4.73 11.12
C MET A 191 15.58 4.04 12.49
N LEU A 192 14.60 3.18 12.81
CA LEU A 192 14.58 2.43 14.07
C LEU A 192 15.77 1.46 14.17
N LYS A 193 16.07 0.73 13.09
CA LYS A 193 17.24 -0.17 13.05
C LYS A 193 18.55 0.59 13.29
N ALA A 194 18.73 1.75 12.65
CA ALA A 194 19.93 2.56 12.80
C ALA A 194 20.06 3.12 14.22
N ALA A 195 18.98 3.64 14.79
CA ALA A 195 18.97 4.18 16.15
C ALA A 195 19.26 3.09 17.20
N ALA A 196 18.69 1.89 17.04
CA ALA A 196 18.96 0.75 17.90
C ALA A 196 20.42 0.28 17.78
N ALA A 197 20.95 0.16 16.57
CA ALA A 197 22.34 -0.23 16.34
C ALA A 197 23.35 0.78 16.93
N ALA A 198 22.97 2.06 17.00
CA ALA A 198 23.76 3.10 17.66
C ALA A 198 23.61 3.12 19.19
N GLY A 199 22.78 2.23 19.77
CA GLY A 199 22.49 2.20 21.21
C GLY A 199 21.62 3.35 21.71
N ALA A 200 21.00 4.12 20.82
CA ALA A 200 20.19 5.28 21.19
C ALA A 200 18.80 4.90 21.74
N ILE A 201 18.29 3.73 21.35
CA ILE A 201 16.99 3.21 21.78
C ILE A 201 17.05 1.69 22.02
N ASN A 202 16.17 1.18 22.89
CA ASN A 202 15.84 -0.24 22.91
C ASN A 202 14.90 -0.54 21.74
N GLU A 203 15.31 -1.44 20.85
CA GLU A 203 14.56 -1.72 19.62
C GLU A 203 13.18 -2.33 19.88
N LYS A 204 13.11 -3.35 20.75
CA LYS A 204 11.85 -4.05 21.06
C LYS A 204 10.84 -3.09 21.65
N ASP A 205 11.25 -2.32 22.66
CA ASP A 205 10.37 -1.40 23.36
C ASP A 205 9.86 -0.29 22.43
N ALA A 206 10.76 0.32 21.65
CA ALA A 206 10.40 1.38 20.71
C ALA A 206 9.46 0.89 19.59
N VAL A 207 9.66 -0.33 19.07
CA VAL A 207 8.78 -0.89 18.05
C VAL A 207 7.41 -1.22 18.62
N LEU A 208 7.32 -1.80 19.82
CA LEU A 208 6.04 -2.09 20.48
C LEU A 208 5.27 -0.81 20.84
N GLU A 209 5.98 0.22 21.32
CA GLU A 209 5.39 1.55 21.54
C GLU A 209 4.82 2.12 20.23
N LEU A 210 5.55 1.96 19.13
CA LEU A 210 5.09 2.45 17.84
C LEU A 210 3.86 1.68 17.33
N MET A 211 3.81 0.36 17.47
CA MET A 211 2.61 -0.43 17.14
C MET A 211 1.41 0.04 17.97
N THR A 212 1.63 0.35 19.25
CA THR A 212 0.61 0.92 20.13
C THR A 212 0.15 2.29 19.64
N CYS A 213 1.07 3.16 19.19
CA CYS A 213 0.73 4.46 18.63
C CYS A 213 -0.09 4.35 17.33
N PHE A 214 0.22 3.41 16.44
CA PHE A 214 -0.58 3.12 15.26
C PHE A 214 -2.00 2.69 15.62
N ARG A 215 -2.14 1.76 16.59
CA ARG A 215 -3.46 1.32 17.08
C ARG A 215 -4.22 2.47 17.72
N ARG A 216 -3.58 3.29 18.56
CA ARG A 216 -4.17 4.46 19.23
C ARG A 216 -4.66 5.50 18.22
N ALA A 217 -3.91 5.73 17.14
CA ALA A 217 -4.32 6.65 16.08
C ALA A 217 -5.54 6.13 15.30
N GLY A 218 -5.86 4.83 15.39
CA GLY A 218 -7.07 4.25 14.80
C GLY A 218 -6.80 3.24 13.70
N ALA A 219 -5.56 2.86 13.42
CA ALA A 219 -5.24 1.83 12.42
C ALA A 219 -5.58 0.44 12.94
N ASP A 220 -6.48 -0.28 12.27
CA ASP A 220 -6.86 -1.68 12.52
C ASP A 220 -5.83 -2.68 11.96
N ILE A 221 -5.16 -2.31 10.87
CA ILE A 221 -4.19 -3.15 10.16
C ILE A 221 -2.86 -2.40 10.08
N ILE A 222 -1.74 -3.07 10.41
CA ILE A 222 -0.40 -2.47 10.32
C ILE A 222 0.44 -3.29 9.35
N LEU A 223 0.90 -2.67 8.26
CA LEU A 223 1.90 -3.25 7.38
C LEU A 223 3.28 -2.81 7.87
N SER A 224 4.09 -3.77 8.30
CA SER A 224 5.42 -3.51 8.85
C SER A 224 6.42 -4.57 8.43
N TYR A 225 7.68 -4.14 8.26
CA TYR A 225 8.81 -5.06 8.10
C TYR A 225 9.22 -5.73 9.41
N TYR A 226 8.71 -5.24 10.56
CA TYR A 226 8.93 -5.84 11.87
C TYR A 226 8.00 -7.02 12.17
N THR A 227 7.09 -7.40 11.26
CA THR A 227 6.13 -8.49 11.50
C THR A 227 6.79 -9.78 12.02
N PRO A 228 7.92 -10.27 11.47
CA PRO A 228 8.58 -11.46 12.02
C PRO A 228 8.98 -11.29 13.49
N GLN A 229 9.65 -10.19 13.85
CA GLN A 229 10.07 -9.91 15.22
C GLN A 229 8.89 -9.66 16.17
N LEU A 230 7.84 -9.00 15.68
CA LEU A 230 6.62 -8.76 16.45
C LEU A 230 5.93 -10.06 16.84
N LEU A 231 5.86 -11.04 15.93
CA LEU A 231 5.30 -12.35 16.24
C LEU A 231 6.07 -13.03 17.38
N ASP A 232 7.40 -12.99 17.34
CA ASP A 232 8.24 -13.54 18.40
C ASP A 232 8.06 -12.80 19.74
N TRP A 233 8.00 -11.47 19.70
CA TRP A 233 7.88 -10.64 20.91
C TRP A 233 6.51 -10.70 21.57
N LEU A 234 5.44 -10.85 20.78
CA LEU A 234 4.06 -10.95 21.29
C LEU A 234 3.76 -12.35 21.85
N ALA A 235 4.46 -13.39 21.40
CA ALA A 235 4.34 -14.73 21.95
C ALA A 235 4.97 -14.87 23.35
N GLN A 236 5.83 -13.94 23.75
CA GLN A 236 6.46 -13.94 25.07
C GLN A 236 5.47 -13.47 26.14
N PRO A 237 5.51 -14.05 27.37
CA PRO A 237 4.73 -13.55 28.49
C PRO A 237 5.05 -12.07 28.72
N GLN A 238 4.01 -11.23 28.81
CA GLN A 238 4.17 -9.85 29.24
C GLN A 238 4.47 -9.86 30.75
N PRO A 239 5.45 -9.07 31.23
CA PRO A 239 5.77 -8.96 32.65
C PRO A 239 4.61 -8.37 33.47
#